data_AF-A0A9P7K922-F1
#
_entry.id   AF-A0A9P7K922-F1
#
_cell.length_a   1.000
_cell.length_b   1.000
_cell.length_c   1.000
_cell.angle_alpha   90.00
_cell.angle_beta   90.00
_cell.angle_gamma   90.00
#
_symmetry.space_group_name_H-M   'P 1'
#
loop_
_entity.id
_entity.type
_entity.pdbx_description
1 polymer ?
#
loop_
_entity_poly.entity_id
_entity_poly.type
_entity_poly.pdbx_seq_one_letter_code
_entity_poly.pdbx_strand_id
1 'polypeptide(L)'
;MDSLYPHLVTPVLFIGPLYAMFLRQELPLQAHWSFHEDVISKFLSWQGIRNYLLGPITEEVVFRACVIAVYHMSGASTKRMIFLGPLSFGLAHVHHAWDTFNRYGRNASAAKRAIIMSLFQLSYTTLFGFHCSYLFLRTGSIYPPITAHIFCNIMGLPGFIGDVKDFPSRRIGQFCLLP
;
A
#
# COMPACT_ATOMS: atom_id res chain seq x y z
N MET A 1 27.13 -1.97 1.42
CA MET A 1 26.13 -2.32 0.39
C MET A 1 24.97 -3.12 0.97
N ASP A 2 25.14 -3.78 2.12
CA ASP A 2 24.12 -4.64 2.74
C ASP A 2 22.85 -3.93 3.20
N SER A 3 22.90 -2.60 3.42
CA SER A 3 21.74 -1.80 3.83
C SER A 3 20.76 -1.52 2.69
N LEU A 4 21.15 -1.68 1.42
CA LEU A 4 20.31 -1.33 0.27
C LEU A 4 19.35 -2.45 -0.13
N TYR A 5 19.78 -3.72 -0.03
CA TYR A 5 18.98 -4.87 -0.47
C TYR A 5 17.56 -4.93 0.10
N PRO A 6 17.32 -4.65 1.40
CA PRO A 6 15.97 -4.66 1.95
C PRO A 6 15.00 -3.69 1.27
N HIS A 7 15.51 -2.56 0.75
CA HIS A 7 14.69 -1.58 0.03
C HIS A 7 14.29 -2.04 -1.38
N LEU A 8 15.02 -3.00 -1.95
CA LEU A 8 14.81 -3.51 -3.30
C LEU A 8 13.85 -4.70 -3.36
N VAL A 9 13.53 -5.33 -2.22
CA VAL A 9 12.65 -6.51 -2.19
C VAL A 9 11.27 -6.17 -2.78
N THR A 10 10.68 -5.05 -2.39
CA THR A 10 9.35 -4.66 -2.88
C THR A 10 9.35 -4.30 -4.37
N PRO A 11 10.28 -3.46 -4.89
CA PRO A 11 10.42 -3.26 -6.33
C PRO A 11 10.56 -4.55 -7.15
N VAL A 12 11.30 -5.54 -6.64
CA VAL A 12 11.46 -6.84 -7.32
C VAL A 12 10.12 -7.60 -7.38
N LEU A 13 9.32 -7.57 -6.31
CA LEU A 13 7.97 -8.15 -6.34
C LEU A 13 7.04 -7.48 -7.37
N PHE A 14 7.32 -6.21 -7.71
CA PHE A 14 6.58 -5.42 -8.69
C PHE A 14 7.21 -5.42 -10.10
N ILE A 15 8.18 -6.31 -10.38
CA ILE A 15 8.84 -6.33 -11.70
C ILE A 15 7.84 -6.53 -12.86
N GLY A 16 6.79 -7.32 -12.67
CA GLY A 16 5.72 -7.50 -13.66
C GLY A 16 4.98 -6.20 -13.99
N PRO A 17 4.36 -5.52 -12.99
CA PRO A 17 3.78 -4.19 -13.18
C PRO A 17 4.74 -3.15 -13.75
N LEU A 18 6.01 -3.12 -13.29
CA LEU A 18 7.02 -2.21 -13.82
C LEU A 18 7.32 -2.49 -15.30
N TYR A 19 7.40 -3.76 -15.69
CA TYR A 19 7.57 -4.15 -17.09
C TYR A 19 6.36 -3.76 -17.94
N ALA A 20 5.14 -3.92 -17.42
CA ALA A 20 3.94 -3.46 -18.10
C ALA A 20 3.96 -1.93 -18.32
N MET A 21 4.33 -1.14 -17.30
CA MET A 21 4.49 0.31 -17.43
C MET A 21 5.56 0.69 -18.47
N PHE A 22 6.67 -0.03 -18.50
CA PHE A 22 7.72 0.16 -19.51
C PHE A 22 7.17 -0.03 -20.94
N LEU A 23 6.41 -1.10 -21.16
CA LEU A 23 5.77 -1.37 -22.45
C LEU A 23 4.76 -0.29 -22.83
N ARG A 24 4.01 0.25 -21.86
CA ARG A 24 3.06 1.36 -22.05
C ARG A 24 3.71 2.74 -22.17
N GLN A 25 5.03 2.83 -22.06
CA GLN A 25 5.78 4.10 -22.10
C GLN A 25 5.43 5.07 -20.95
N GLU A 26 5.12 4.54 -19.76
CA GLU A 26 4.69 5.31 -18.58
C GLU A 26 5.82 5.56 -17.57
N LEU A 27 6.99 4.93 -17.72
CA LEU A 27 8.13 5.14 -16.82
C LEU A 27 8.77 6.52 -17.03
N PRO A 28 9.51 7.04 -16.03
CA PRO A 28 10.21 8.31 -16.15
C PRO A 28 10.99 8.44 -17.46
N LEU A 29 10.83 9.58 -18.12
CA LEU A 29 11.47 9.91 -19.41
C LEU A 29 10.92 9.15 -20.64
N GLN A 30 9.83 8.39 -20.50
CA GLN A 30 9.13 7.78 -21.64
C GLN A 30 7.99 8.68 -22.17
N ALA A 31 7.46 8.32 -23.34
CA ALA A 31 6.54 9.17 -24.11
C ALA A 31 5.23 9.56 -23.36
N HIS A 32 4.70 8.70 -22.50
CA HIS A 32 3.47 8.95 -21.75
C HIS A 32 3.71 9.36 -20.29
N TRP A 33 4.97 9.59 -19.90
CA TRP A 33 5.29 10.07 -18.56
C TRP A 33 5.04 11.58 -18.44
N SER A 34 4.36 11.99 -17.37
CA SER A 34 4.02 13.40 -17.15
C SER A 34 4.61 13.88 -15.84
N PHE A 35 5.56 14.83 -15.89
CA PHE A 35 6.12 15.43 -14.68
C PHE A 35 5.04 16.03 -13.76
N HIS A 36 3.98 16.60 -14.33
CA HIS A 36 2.89 17.17 -13.54
C HIS A 36 2.07 16.10 -12.80
N GLU A 37 1.68 15.02 -13.47
CA GLU A 37 0.87 13.97 -12.84
C GLU A 37 1.72 13.05 -11.96
N ASP A 38 2.93 12.69 -12.40
CA ASP A 38 3.76 11.69 -11.75
C ASP A 38 4.68 12.24 -10.68
N VAL A 39 4.97 13.55 -10.69
CA VAL A 39 5.83 14.18 -9.69
C VAL A 39 5.08 15.26 -8.91
N ILE A 40 4.56 16.29 -9.58
CA ILE A 40 3.95 17.43 -8.89
C ILE A 40 2.71 16.98 -8.10
N SER A 41 1.80 16.25 -8.74
CA SER A 41 0.55 15.82 -8.11
C SER A 41 0.78 14.84 -6.95
N LYS A 42 1.81 13.98 -7.05
CA LYS A 42 2.14 12.97 -6.03
C LYS A 42 2.99 13.51 -4.88
N PHE A 43 3.92 14.44 -5.13
CA PHE A 43 4.92 14.84 -4.12
C PHE A 43 4.92 16.33 -3.76
N LEU A 44 4.21 17.18 -4.50
CA LEU A 44 4.14 18.62 -4.21
C LEU A 44 2.74 19.11 -3.86
N SER A 45 1.70 18.31 -4.11
CA SER A 45 0.35 18.61 -3.61
C SER A 45 0.21 18.18 -2.15
N TRP A 46 -0.63 18.89 -1.38
CA TRP A 46 -0.92 18.52 0.00
C TRP A 46 -1.49 17.11 0.12
N GLN A 47 -2.44 16.74 -0.76
CA GLN A 47 -2.99 15.38 -0.77
C GLN A 47 -1.93 14.34 -1.14
N GLY A 48 -1.05 14.67 -2.09
CA GLY A 48 0.04 13.80 -2.53
C GLY A 48 1.04 13.53 -1.40
N ILE A 49 1.57 14.58 -0.77
CA ILE A 49 2.49 14.47 0.38
C ILE A 49 1.84 13.62 1.48
N ARG A 50 0.56 13.86 1.77
CA ARG A 50 -0.18 13.06 2.75
C ARG A 50 -0.24 11.58 2.37
N ASN A 51 -0.60 11.26 1.13
CA ASN A 51 -0.89 9.88 0.70
C ASN A 51 0.37 9.06 0.39
N TYR A 52 1.42 9.69 -0.14
CA TYR A 52 2.62 9.02 -0.61
C TYR A 52 3.81 9.13 0.35
N LEU A 53 3.77 10.04 1.33
CA LEU A 53 4.89 10.23 2.26
C LEU A 53 4.45 10.16 3.73
N LEU A 54 3.60 11.08 4.17
CA LEU A 54 3.25 11.18 5.60
C LEU A 54 2.44 9.98 6.09
N GLY A 55 1.42 9.56 5.33
CA GLY A 55 0.62 8.38 5.63
C GLY A 55 1.50 7.15 5.85
N PRO A 56 2.28 6.71 4.84
CA PRO A 56 3.17 5.56 4.96
C PRO A 56 4.12 5.64 6.16
N ILE A 57 4.75 6.80 6.40
CA ILE A 57 5.65 6.98 7.53
C ILE A 57 4.90 6.79 8.86
N THR A 58 3.77 7.46 9.02
CA THR A 58 3.00 7.38 10.27
C THR A 58 2.45 5.98 10.54
N GLU A 59 1.97 5.29 9.51
CA GLU A 59 1.48 3.92 9.65
C GLU A 59 2.59 2.94 9.99
N GLU A 60 3.75 3.02 9.33
CA GLU A 60 4.86 2.14 9.66
C GLU A 60 5.38 2.39 11.08
N VAL A 61 5.38 3.65 11.56
CA VAL A 61 5.69 3.95 12.97
C VAL A 61 4.67 3.31 13.91
N VAL A 62 3.37 3.52 13.70
CA VAL A 62 2.33 2.97 14.58
C VAL A 62 2.38 1.44 14.60
N PHE A 63 2.40 0.81 13.44
CA PHE A 63 2.23 -0.63 13.35
C PHE A 63 3.55 -1.42 13.50
N ARG A 64 4.71 -0.86 13.13
CA ARG A 64 6.01 -1.56 13.30
C ARG A 64 6.77 -1.11 14.53
N ALA A 65 6.76 0.17 14.89
CA ALA A 65 7.43 0.60 16.11
C ALA A 65 6.56 0.33 17.34
N CYS A 66 5.26 0.65 17.31
CA CYS A 66 4.42 0.53 18.52
C CYS A 66 3.78 -0.86 18.65
N VAL A 67 3.04 -1.35 17.64
CA VAL A 67 2.33 -2.63 17.75
C VAL A 67 3.29 -3.81 17.91
N ILE A 68 4.34 -3.92 17.08
CA ILE A 68 5.32 -5.01 17.22
C ILE A 68 6.05 -4.92 18.56
N ALA A 69 6.34 -3.72 19.09
CA ALA A 69 6.94 -3.60 20.42
C ALA A 69 6.06 -4.19 21.53
N VAL A 70 4.74 -4.03 21.45
CA VAL A 70 3.80 -4.68 22.39
C VAL A 70 3.88 -6.21 22.29
N TYR A 71 3.93 -6.75 21.08
CA TYR A 71 4.13 -8.20 20.91
C TYR A 71 5.49 -8.65 21.46
N HIS A 72 6.55 -7.89 21.23
CA HIS A 72 7.88 -8.18 21.76
C HIS A 72 7.88 -8.19 23.29
N MET A 73 7.29 -7.18 23.93
CA MET A 73 7.17 -7.09 25.40
C MET A 73 6.32 -8.21 26.01
N SER A 74 5.34 -8.73 25.26
CA SER A 74 4.55 -9.90 25.72
C SER A 74 5.27 -11.25 25.55
N GLY A 75 6.53 -11.24 25.10
CA GLY A 75 7.31 -12.47 24.86
C GLY A 75 6.85 -13.25 23.63
N ALA A 76 6.14 -12.61 22.69
CA ALA A 76 5.70 -13.27 21.47
C ALA A 76 6.91 -13.64 20.59
N SER A 77 6.86 -14.83 19.98
CA SER A 77 7.90 -15.26 19.04
C SER A 77 7.93 -14.38 17.78
N THR A 78 9.07 -14.33 17.10
CA THR A 78 9.24 -13.60 15.84
C THR A 78 8.17 -13.96 14.80
N LYS A 79 7.81 -15.24 14.71
CA LYS A 79 6.73 -15.70 13.81
C LYS A 79 5.39 -15.04 14.16
N ARG A 80 5.04 -14.96 15.45
CA ARG A 80 3.81 -14.28 15.89
C ARG A 80 3.85 -12.78 15.60
N MET A 81 4.99 -12.13 15.80
CA MET A 81 5.15 -10.71 15.46
C MET A 81 4.94 -10.47 13.95
N ILE A 82 5.46 -11.34 13.09
CA ILE A 82 5.32 -11.24 11.63
C ILE A 82 3.87 -11.51 11.19
N PHE A 83 3.22 -12.54 11.71
CA PHE A 83 1.93 -13.00 11.17
C PHE A 83 0.68 -12.55 11.96
N LEU A 84 0.82 -12.08 13.21
CA LEU A 84 -0.32 -11.60 14.00
C LEU A 84 -0.35 -10.08 14.12
N GLY A 85 0.79 -9.42 14.30
CA GLY A 85 0.85 -7.96 14.42
C GLY A 85 0.15 -7.24 13.26
N PRO A 86 0.47 -7.58 12.00
CA PRO A 86 -0.16 -6.99 10.82
C PRO A 86 -1.67 -7.22 10.65
N LEU A 87 -2.28 -8.15 11.38
CA LEU A 87 -3.74 -8.29 11.35
C LEU A 87 -4.43 -7.01 11.85
N SER A 88 -3.83 -6.32 12.83
CA SER A 88 -4.33 -5.02 13.30
C SER A 88 -4.27 -3.94 12.21
N PHE A 89 -3.21 -3.95 11.38
CA PHE A 89 -3.08 -3.06 10.23
C PHE A 89 -4.15 -3.33 9.18
N GLY A 90 -4.40 -4.61 8.85
CA GLY A 90 -5.47 -4.96 7.93
C GLY A 90 -6.86 -4.60 8.47
N LEU A 91 -7.14 -4.90 9.74
CA LEU A 91 -8.43 -4.59 10.38
C LEU A 91 -8.70 -3.09 10.45
N ALA A 92 -7.66 -2.27 10.62
CA ALA A 92 -7.79 -0.81 10.62
C ALA A 92 -8.44 -0.29 9.33
N HIS A 93 -8.36 -1.03 8.21
CA HIS A 93 -8.93 -0.64 6.92
C HIS A 93 -10.38 -1.13 6.68
N VAL A 94 -10.91 -1.99 7.55
CA VAL A 94 -12.27 -2.54 7.38
C VAL A 94 -13.33 -1.44 7.47
N HIS A 95 -13.05 -0.32 8.16
CA HIS A 95 -13.98 0.81 8.24
C HIS A 95 -14.34 1.40 6.86
N HIS A 96 -13.51 1.25 5.83
CA HIS A 96 -13.82 1.69 4.46
C HIS A 96 -15.01 0.94 3.83
N ALA A 97 -15.38 -0.22 4.38
CA ALA A 97 -16.62 -0.91 3.99
C ALA A 97 -17.83 0.02 4.18
N TRP A 98 -17.84 0.75 5.30
CA TRP A 98 -18.93 1.66 5.64
C TRP A 98 -18.99 2.85 4.68
N ASP A 99 -17.85 3.44 4.37
CA ASP A 99 -17.76 4.54 3.39
C ASP A 99 -18.22 4.09 2.02
N THR A 100 -17.78 2.90 1.58
CA THR A 100 -18.20 2.31 0.31
C THR A 100 -19.70 2.10 0.29
N PHE A 101 -20.26 1.50 1.34
CA PHE A 101 -21.69 1.25 1.45
C PHE A 101 -22.52 2.55 1.37
N ASN A 102 -22.08 3.60 2.07
CA ASN A 102 -22.76 4.90 2.06
C ASN A 102 -22.66 5.61 0.71
N ARG A 103 -21.47 5.64 0.09
CA ARG A 103 -21.24 6.30 -1.20
C ARG A 103 -22.02 5.68 -2.35
N TYR A 104 -22.28 4.37 -2.30
CA TYR A 104 -22.98 3.65 -3.37
C TYR A 104 -24.49 3.46 -3.13
N GLY A 105 -25.09 4.23 -2.21
CA GLY A 105 -26.54 4.30 -2.08
C GLY A 105 -27.17 3.25 -1.17
N ARG A 106 -26.40 2.63 -0.28
CA ARG A 106 -26.88 1.83 0.87
C ARG A 106 -27.85 0.69 0.52
N ASN A 107 -27.74 0.12 -0.68
CA ASN A 107 -28.57 -0.99 -1.17
C ASN A 107 -27.78 -2.31 -1.17
N ALA A 108 -28.44 -3.42 -1.53
CA ALA A 108 -27.81 -4.75 -1.56
C ALA A 108 -26.58 -4.82 -2.50
N SER A 109 -26.61 -4.09 -3.62
CA SER A 109 -25.47 -4.03 -4.55
C SER A 109 -24.28 -3.26 -3.96
N ALA A 110 -24.55 -2.16 -3.23
CA ALA A 110 -23.56 -1.40 -2.50
C ALA A 110 -22.94 -2.22 -1.35
N ALA A 111 -23.76 -3.00 -0.63
CA ALA A 111 -23.29 -3.89 0.42
C ALA A 111 -22.38 -5.00 -0.15
N LYS A 112 -22.80 -5.66 -1.23
CA LYS A 112 -21.97 -6.66 -1.92
C LYS A 112 -20.63 -6.06 -2.35
N ARG A 113 -20.64 -4.85 -2.92
CA ARG A 113 -19.43 -4.15 -3.33
C ARG A 113 -18.52 -3.82 -2.15
N ALA A 114 -19.07 -3.25 -1.08
CA ALA A 114 -18.33 -2.93 0.14
C ALA A 114 -17.66 -4.16 0.73
N ILE A 115 -18.37 -5.28 0.84
CA ILE A 115 -17.82 -6.55 1.36
C ILE A 115 -16.66 -7.03 0.49
N ILE A 116 -16.85 -7.11 -0.83
CA ILE A 116 -15.80 -7.60 -1.75
C ILE A 116 -14.56 -6.71 -1.69
N MET A 117 -14.75 -5.38 -1.77
CA MET A 117 -13.64 -4.43 -1.75
C MET A 117 -12.90 -4.46 -0.41
N SER A 118 -13.60 -4.51 0.71
CA SER A 118 -12.99 -4.54 2.03
C SER A 118 -12.32 -5.87 2.35
N LEU A 119 -12.86 -7.01 1.88
CA LEU A 119 -12.16 -8.29 1.98
C LEU A 119 -10.86 -8.28 1.19
N PHE A 120 -10.90 -7.78 -0.05
CA PHE A 120 -9.70 -7.64 -0.86
C PHE A 120 -8.67 -6.72 -0.18
N GLN A 121 -9.12 -5.54 0.29
CA GLN A 121 -8.26 -4.58 1.00
C GLN A 121 -7.66 -5.20 2.26
N LEU A 122 -8.47 -5.89 3.07
CA LEU A 122 -8.03 -6.57 4.29
C LEU A 122 -6.97 -7.63 3.97
N SER A 123 -7.19 -8.49 2.98
CA SER A 123 -6.23 -9.51 2.58
C SER A 123 -4.93 -8.90 2.08
N TYR A 124 -5.01 -7.92 1.19
CA TYR A 124 -3.85 -7.27 0.60
C TYR A 124 -3.02 -6.50 1.65
N THR A 125 -3.66 -5.66 2.44
CA THR A 125 -3.00 -4.88 3.52
C THR A 125 -2.38 -5.80 4.58
N THR A 126 -3.03 -6.92 4.91
CA THR A 126 -2.48 -7.92 5.84
C THR A 126 -1.21 -8.56 5.28
N LEU A 127 -1.25 -9.03 4.02
CA LEU A 127 -0.07 -9.64 3.38
C LEU A 127 1.08 -8.65 3.24
N PHE A 128 0.78 -7.40 2.85
CA PHE A 128 1.76 -6.33 2.81
C PHE A 128 2.35 -6.05 4.21
N GLY A 129 1.49 -6.05 5.23
CA GLY A 129 1.93 -5.88 6.61
C GLY A 129 2.85 -7.02 7.08
N PHE A 130 2.60 -8.27 6.69
CA PHE A 130 3.53 -9.40 6.95
C PHE A 130 4.91 -9.12 6.36
N HIS A 131 4.95 -8.65 5.11
CA HIS A 131 6.19 -8.28 4.43
C HIS A 131 6.94 -7.15 5.16
N CYS A 132 6.26 -6.06 5.51
CA CYS A 132 6.88 -4.96 6.27
C CYS A 132 7.36 -5.39 7.66
N SER A 133 6.61 -6.23 8.38
CA SER A 133 7.03 -6.77 9.67
C SER A 133 8.26 -7.66 9.53
N TYR A 134 8.34 -8.47 8.47
CA TYR A 134 9.52 -9.25 8.15
C TYR A 134 10.73 -8.35 7.89
N LEU A 135 10.60 -7.31 7.05
CA LEU A 135 11.67 -6.35 6.77
C LEU A 135 12.14 -5.64 8.05
N PHE A 136 11.21 -5.16 8.87
CA PHE A 136 11.51 -4.49 10.14
C PHE A 136 12.29 -5.39 11.10
N LEU A 137 11.80 -6.61 11.35
CA LEU A 137 12.42 -7.53 12.29
C LEU A 137 13.74 -8.11 11.77
N ARG A 138 13.89 -8.26 10.44
CA ARG A 138 15.13 -8.77 9.84
C ARG A 138 16.24 -7.73 9.81
N THR A 139 15.88 -6.46 9.61
CA THR A 139 16.86 -5.37 9.46
C THR A 139 17.08 -4.57 10.73
N GLY A 140 16.16 -4.63 11.70
CA GLY A 140 16.16 -3.75 12.87
C GLY A 140 15.93 -2.27 12.51
N SER A 141 15.45 -1.98 11.30
CA SER A 141 15.28 -0.63 10.78
C SER A 141 13.86 -0.40 10.26
N ILE A 142 13.34 0.79 10.52
CA ILE A 142 12.02 1.22 10.01
C ILE A 142 12.08 1.77 8.59
N TYR A 143 13.27 2.09 8.06
CA TYR A 143 13.39 2.68 6.73
C TYR A 143 13.01 1.70 5.59
N PRO A 144 13.44 0.42 5.59
CA PRO A 144 13.01 -0.54 4.57
C PRO A 144 11.49 -0.69 4.44
N PRO A 145 10.71 -0.93 5.52
CA PRO A 145 9.26 -1.01 5.40
C PRO A 145 8.60 0.32 4.99
N ILE A 146 9.12 1.49 5.42
CA ILE A 146 8.64 2.79 4.94
C ILE A 146 8.82 2.90 3.42
N THR A 147 10.01 2.58 2.89
CA THR A 147 10.23 2.65 1.44
C THR A 147 9.39 1.66 0.66
N ALA A 148 9.17 0.45 1.20
CA ALA A 148 8.27 -0.53 0.62
C ALA A 148 6.84 0.01 0.54
N HIS A 149 6.37 0.69 1.58
CA HIS A 149 5.04 1.26 1.66
C HIS A 149 4.86 2.42 0.68
N ILE A 150 5.79 3.38 0.68
CA ILE A 150 5.79 4.49 -0.28
C ILE A 150 5.76 3.95 -1.71
N PHE A 151 6.62 2.98 -2.02
CA PHE A 151 6.67 2.36 -3.33
C PHE A 151 5.35 1.67 -3.71
N CYS A 152 4.77 0.87 -2.81
CA CYS A 152 3.46 0.25 -3.04
C CYS A 152 2.36 1.28 -3.27
N ASN A 153 2.35 2.41 -2.55
CA ASN A 153 1.36 3.46 -2.77
C ASN A 153 1.55 4.12 -4.14
N ILE A 154 2.79 4.39 -4.56
CA ILE A 154 3.11 4.95 -5.88
C ILE A 154 2.64 4.01 -7.01
N MET A 155 2.93 2.71 -6.88
CA MET A 155 2.55 1.71 -7.88
C MET A 155 1.05 1.43 -7.89
N GLY A 156 0.38 1.57 -6.73
CA GLY A 156 -0.99 1.12 -6.53
C GLY A 156 -1.13 -0.39 -6.61
N LEU A 157 -2.38 -0.88 -6.60
CA LEU A 157 -2.63 -2.29 -6.85
C LEU A 157 -2.30 -2.67 -8.30
N PRO A 158 -1.65 -3.83 -8.52
CA PRO A 158 -1.59 -4.42 -9.86
C PRO A 158 -3.02 -4.61 -10.39
N GLY A 159 -3.30 -4.08 -11.58
CA GLY A 159 -4.62 -4.20 -12.21
C GLY A 159 -4.91 -5.66 -12.59
N PHE A 160 -5.43 -6.46 -11.66
CA PHE A 160 -5.79 -7.87 -11.93
C PHE A 160 -7.03 -7.99 -12.84
N ILE A 161 -7.79 -6.91 -13.01
CA ILE A 161 -8.98 -6.84 -13.88
C ILE A 161 -8.72 -5.77 -14.94
N GLY A 162 -7.62 -5.92 -15.67
CA GLY A 162 -7.26 -5.23 -16.91
C GLY A 162 -7.18 -3.71 -16.89
N ASP A 163 -6.56 -3.21 -17.95
CA ASP A 163 -6.74 -1.87 -18.49
C ASP A 163 -8.20 -1.69 -18.98
N VAL A 164 -9.20 -1.97 -18.12
CA VAL A 164 -10.52 -2.43 -18.59
C VAL A 164 -11.28 -1.39 -19.39
N LYS A 165 -10.89 -0.12 -19.33
CA LYS A 165 -11.21 0.87 -20.37
C LYS A 165 -10.10 1.92 -20.36
N ASP A 166 -9.24 1.93 -21.37
CA ASP A 166 -8.26 2.97 -21.66
C ASP A 166 -8.85 4.38 -21.45
N PHE A 167 -8.61 4.98 -20.27
CA PHE A 167 -8.89 6.35 -19.82
C PHE A 167 -10.33 6.90 -19.97
N PRO A 168 -10.91 7.55 -18.93
CA PRO A 168 -10.74 9.01 -18.86
C PRO A 168 -10.85 9.60 -17.42
N SER A 169 -9.92 10.46 -17.05
CA SER A 169 -9.95 11.33 -15.85
C SER A 169 -10.07 10.62 -14.48
N ARG A 170 -8.92 10.42 -13.83
CA ARG A 170 -8.73 10.56 -12.37
C ARG A 170 -9.87 10.03 -11.49
N ARG A 171 -10.05 8.71 -11.41
CA ARG A 171 -10.71 8.14 -10.23
C ARG A 171 -9.69 8.07 -9.10
N ILE A 172 -9.61 9.16 -8.35
CA ILE A 172 -9.05 9.19 -7.00
C ILE A 172 -9.93 8.29 -6.14
N GLY A 173 -9.58 7.03 -6.20
CA GLY A 173 -10.12 5.87 -5.52
C GLY A 173 -9.24 4.67 -5.86
N GLN A 174 -7.97 4.94 -6.19
CA GLN A 174 -6.93 3.92 -6.13
C GLN A 174 -7.01 3.36 -4.72
N PHE A 175 -7.07 2.05 -4.62
CA PHE A 175 -6.65 1.30 -3.45
C PHE A 175 -5.17 1.65 -3.20
N CYS A 176 -4.94 2.86 -2.73
CA CYS A 176 -3.79 3.22 -1.96
C CYS A 176 -3.95 2.41 -0.65
N LEU A 177 -2.86 1.97 -0.05
CA LEU A 177 -2.93 1.34 1.28
C LEU A 177 -3.44 2.32 2.37
N LEU A 178 -3.86 3.51 1.97
CA LEU A 178 -4.28 4.66 2.75
C LEU A 178 -5.46 5.40 2.05
N PRO A 179 -6.28 6.17 2.78
CA PRO A 179 -7.54 6.79 2.33
C PRO A 179 -7.45 7.89 1.24
#